data_AF-A0A2N5KUK5-F1
#
_entry.id   AF-A0A2N5KUK5-F1
#
_cell.length_a   1.000
_cell.length_b   1.000
_cell.length_c   1.000
_cell.angle_alpha   90.00
_cell.angle_beta   90.00
_cell.angle_gamma   90.00
#
_symmetry.space_group_name_H-M   'P 1'
#
loop_
_entity.id
_entity.type
_entity.pdbx_description
1 polymer ?
#
loop_
_entity_poly.entity_id
_entity_poly.type
_entity_poly.pdbx_seq_one_letter_code
_entity_poly.pdbx_strand_id
1 'polypeptide(L)'
;MEMTSEERADAPRALEELVWEFGGPHQVARLAEVEKINFWRVRKGKTVPQRAKATRIAAVFGLRPEEVVWPRGFTEDPPRVPPRRESPKVDLHGLYEDSELRDEIEALIDRQQQLAREQCEIAEKLALFGERIVAQEKTQIEAK
;
A
#
# COMPACT_ATOMS: atom_id res chain seq x y z
N MET A 1 35.95 9.35 34.49
CA MET A 1 36.63 8.81 33.29
C MET A 1 35.71 9.13 32.12
N GLU A 2 36.13 10.10 31.31
CA GLU A 2 35.47 10.54 30.09
C GLU A 2 35.70 9.53 28.95
N MET A 3 34.67 9.40 28.09
CA MET A 3 34.70 9.04 26.66
C MET A 3 35.27 7.65 26.33
N THR A 4 34.49 6.71 25.79
CA THR A 4 34.21 6.67 24.35
C THR A 4 32.99 5.76 24.11
N SER A 5 31.81 6.35 23.88
CA SER A 5 30.81 5.67 23.06
C SER A 5 31.29 5.83 21.63
N GLU A 6 32.11 4.88 21.18
CA GLU A 6 32.53 4.79 19.79
C GLU A 6 31.30 4.95 18.89
N GLU A 7 31.29 6.05 18.14
CA GLU A 7 30.66 6.15 16.83
C GLU A 7 31.03 4.89 16.04
N ARG A 8 30.23 3.83 16.16
CA ARG A 8 30.22 2.78 15.17
C ARG A 8 29.55 3.37 13.93
N ALA A 9 30.37 4.01 13.10
CA ALA A 9 30.19 3.99 11.67
C ALA A 9 30.35 2.52 11.20
N ASP A 10 29.41 1.66 11.61
CA ASP A 10 29.37 0.27 11.18
C ASP A 10 29.14 0.31 9.68
N ALA A 11 30.12 -0.20 8.93
CA ALA A 11 30.04 -0.33 7.49
C ALA A 11 28.70 -0.98 7.11
N PRO A 12 28.07 -0.54 6.02
CA PRO A 12 26.73 -1.01 5.67
C PRO A 12 26.74 -2.54 5.56
N ARG A 13 25.80 -3.18 6.27
CA ARG A 13 25.76 -4.64 6.43
C ARG A 13 24.95 -5.29 5.30
N ALA A 14 25.38 -6.46 4.83
CA ALA A 14 24.69 -7.16 3.76
C ALA A 14 23.31 -7.65 4.21
N LEU A 15 22.27 -7.35 3.43
CA LEU A 15 20.91 -7.84 3.68
C LEU A 15 20.86 -9.36 3.86
N GLU A 16 21.65 -10.11 3.09
CA GLU A 16 21.67 -11.58 3.18
C GLU A 16 22.15 -12.07 4.54
N GLU A 17 23.23 -11.49 5.07
CA GLU A 17 23.80 -11.86 6.36
C GLU A 17 22.81 -11.55 7.49
N LEU A 18 22.24 -10.35 7.48
CA LEU A 18 21.23 -9.91 8.43
C LEU A 18 19.99 -10.81 8.40
N VAL A 19 19.54 -11.19 7.21
CA VAL A 19 18.38 -12.07 7.07
C VAL A 19 18.63 -13.44 7.71
N TRP A 20 19.83 -14.01 7.55
CA TRP A 20 20.15 -15.31 8.15
C TRP A 20 20.41 -15.23 9.65
N GLU A 21 21.02 -14.15 10.15
CA GLU A 21 21.23 -13.91 11.57
C GLU A 21 19.90 -13.85 12.34
N PHE A 22 18.87 -13.24 11.74
CA PHE A 22 17.54 -13.08 12.35
C PHE A 22 16.57 -14.24 12.04
N GLY A 23 17.10 -15.45 11.80
CA GLY A 23 16.29 -16.66 11.65
C GLY A 23 15.74 -16.90 10.23
N GLY A 24 16.29 -16.22 9.23
CA GLY A 24 16.01 -16.45 7.82
C GLY A 24 14.88 -15.57 7.25
N PRO A 25 14.64 -15.68 5.93
CA PRO A 25 13.77 -14.75 5.18
C PRO A 25 12.31 -14.77 5.63
N HIS A 26 11.80 -15.92 6.07
CA HIS A 26 10.42 -16.03 6.58
C HIS A 26 10.24 -15.34 7.92
N GLN A 27 11.20 -15.51 8.83
CA GLN A 27 11.16 -14.91 10.16
C GLN A 27 11.28 -13.38 10.06
N VAL A 28 12.21 -12.88 9.25
CA VAL A 28 12.34 -11.44 9.01
C VAL A 28 11.12 -10.85 8.33
N ALA A 29 10.52 -11.51 7.33
CA ALA A 29 9.27 -11.05 6.70
C ALA A 29 8.14 -10.91 7.72
N ARG A 30 8.04 -11.86 8.66
CA ARG A 30 7.04 -11.87 9.72
C ARG A 30 7.27 -10.74 10.72
N LEU A 31 8.51 -10.59 11.20
CA LEU A 31 8.88 -9.53 12.15
C LEU A 31 8.73 -8.12 11.55
N ALA A 32 8.95 -7.97 10.24
CA ALA A 32 8.78 -6.71 9.53
C ALA A 32 7.32 -6.45 9.07
N GLU A 33 6.40 -7.38 9.30
CA GLU A 33 5.01 -7.34 8.81
C GLU A 33 4.92 -7.07 7.29
N VAL A 34 5.74 -7.78 6.50
CA VAL A 34 5.77 -7.65 5.03
C VAL A 34 5.35 -8.96 4.36
N GLU A 35 4.05 -9.17 4.18
CA GLU A 35 3.46 -10.42 3.65
C GLU A 35 3.86 -10.78 2.21
N LYS A 36 4.43 -9.84 1.44
CA LYS A 36 4.63 -10.00 -0.02
C LYS A 36 6.08 -9.83 -0.47
N ILE A 37 7.06 -9.85 0.43
CA ILE A 37 8.46 -9.72 0.02
C ILE A 37 9.12 -11.08 -0.19
N ASN A 38 9.65 -11.29 -1.39
CA ASN A 38 10.46 -12.46 -1.69
C ASN A 38 11.95 -12.08 -1.64
N PHE A 39 12.60 -12.37 -0.51
CA PHE A 39 14.00 -12.04 -0.28
C PHE A 39 14.96 -12.67 -1.32
N TRP A 40 14.64 -13.83 -1.88
CA TRP A 40 15.45 -14.42 -2.95
C TRP A 40 15.39 -13.59 -4.24
N ARG A 41 14.22 -13.02 -4.57
CA ARG A 41 14.09 -12.08 -5.69
C ARG A 41 14.77 -10.74 -5.42
N VAL A 42 14.75 -10.27 -4.18
CA VAL A 42 15.49 -9.06 -3.75
C VAL A 42 16.99 -9.28 -3.88
N ARG A 43 17.50 -10.40 -3.35
CA ARG A 43 18.89 -10.88 -3.49
C ARG A 43 19.35 -10.89 -4.95
N LYS A 44 18.54 -11.44 -5.86
CA LYS A 44 18.85 -11.48 -7.30
C LYS A 44 18.66 -10.14 -8.03
N GLY A 45 18.31 -9.06 -7.32
CA GLY A 45 18.00 -7.76 -7.94
C GLY A 45 16.78 -7.77 -8.88
N LYS A 46 15.94 -8.81 -8.83
CA LYS A 46 14.73 -8.94 -9.65
C LYS A 46 13.53 -8.19 -9.07
N THR A 47 13.64 -7.76 -7.82
CA THR A 47 12.58 -7.03 -7.11
C THR A 47 13.25 -6.01 -6.22
N VAL A 48 12.77 -4.77 -6.31
CA VAL A 48 13.23 -3.65 -5.49
C VAL A 48 12.17 -3.40 -4.43
N PRO A 49 12.49 -3.49 -3.13
CA PRO A 49 11.54 -3.15 -2.09
C PRO A 49 11.21 -1.66 -2.15
N GLN A 50 9.98 -1.32 -1.76
CA GLN A 50 9.59 0.09 -1.58
C GLN A 50 10.24 0.63 -0.31
N ARG A 51 10.48 1.94 -0.24
CA ARG A 51 11.11 2.59 0.92
C ARG A 51 10.41 2.21 2.23
N ALA A 52 9.09 2.28 2.29
CA ALA A 52 8.32 1.90 3.49
C ALA A 52 8.48 0.43 3.92
N LYS A 53 8.76 -0.49 2.98
CA LYS A 53 9.04 -1.90 3.29
C LYS A 53 10.50 -2.10 3.70
N ALA A 54 11.42 -1.43 3.01
CA ALA A 54 12.84 -1.44 3.34
C ALA A 54 13.09 -0.89 4.75
N THR A 55 12.39 0.18 5.14
CA THR A 55 12.43 0.72 6.51
C THR A 55 11.95 -0.27 7.55
N ARG A 56 10.81 -0.94 7.31
CA ARG A 56 10.31 -1.96 8.24
C ARG A 56 11.28 -3.14 8.39
N ILE A 57 11.89 -3.58 7.29
CA ILE A 57 12.87 -4.66 7.32
C ILE A 57 14.15 -4.23 8.03
N ALA A 58 14.67 -3.04 7.74
CA ALA A 58 15.85 -2.51 8.43
C ALA A 58 15.61 -2.34 9.94
N ALA A 59 14.40 -1.93 10.33
CA ALA A 59 14.00 -1.82 11.73
C ALA A 59 14.05 -3.17 12.48
N VAL A 60 13.79 -4.31 11.82
CA VAL A 60 13.96 -5.63 12.44
C VAL A 60 15.41 -5.85 12.88
N PHE A 61 16.36 -5.30 12.13
CA PHE A 61 17.79 -5.38 12.43
C PHE A 61 18.26 -4.27 13.38
N GLY A 62 17.38 -3.36 13.79
CA GLY A 62 17.76 -2.15 14.52
C GLY A 62 18.54 -1.14 13.68
N LEU A 63 18.43 -1.22 12.34
CA LEU A 63 19.18 -0.40 11.39
C LEU A 63 18.27 0.55 10.61
N ARG A 64 18.87 1.58 10.05
CA ARG A 64 18.26 2.41 9.02
C ARG A 64 18.35 1.74 7.65
N PRO A 65 17.42 2.01 6.73
CA PRO A 65 17.48 1.49 5.36
C PRO A 65 18.84 1.73 4.69
N GLU A 66 19.45 2.88 4.95
CA GLU A 66 20.71 3.32 4.36
C GLU A 66 21.93 2.56 4.92
N GLU A 67 21.79 1.93 6.09
CA GLU A 67 22.82 1.11 6.75
C GLU A 67 22.77 -0.36 6.30
N VAL A 68 21.77 -0.72 5.49
CA VAL A 68 21.63 -2.05 4.88
C VAL A 68 22.07 -1.99 3.42
N VAL A 69 22.96 -2.89 3.01
CA VAL A 69 23.35 -3.04 1.61
C VAL A 69 22.23 -3.76 0.84
N TRP A 70 21.46 -2.99 0.09
CA TRP A 70 20.41 -3.49 -0.81
C TRP A 70 20.99 -3.76 -2.21
N PRO A 71 20.72 -4.92 -2.84
CA PRO A 71 21.25 -5.25 -4.17
C PRO A 71 20.88 -4.26 -5.29
N ARG A 72 19.77 -3.53 -5.16
CA ARG A 72 19.31 -2.51 -6.13
C ARG A 72 18.70 -1.27 -5.44
N GLY A 73 19.05 -1.01 -4.19
CA GLY A 73 18.41 0.05 -3.40
C GLY A 73 16.93 -0.23 -3.11
N PHE A 74 16.17 0.84 -2.85
CA PHE A 74 14.72 0.83 -2.69
C PHE A 74 14.09 2.02 -3.44
N THR A 75 12.82 1.91 -3.84
CA THR A 75 12.12 2.99 -4.57
C THR A 75 11.21 3.80 -3.65
N GLU A 76 11.11 5.11 -3.89
CA GLU A 76 10.10 5.97 -3.27
C GLU A 76 8.74 5.87 -3.95
N ASP A 77 8.69 5.34 -5.17
CA ASP A 77 7.45 5.28 -5.94
C ASP A 77 6.33 4.58 -5.15
N PRO A 78 5.14 5.22 -5.07
CA PRO A 78 3.97 4.60 -4.46
C PRO A 78 3.71 3.27 -5.15
N PRO A 79 3.09 2.29 -4.46
CA PRO A 79 2.79 1.02 -5.10
C PRO A 79 2.07 1.33 -6.39
N ARG A 80 2.63 0.90 -7.53
CA ARG A 80 1.87 0.75 -8.77
C ARG A 80 0.70 -0.13 -8.38
N VAL A 81 -0.41 0.49 -8.01
CA VAL A 81 -1.70 -0.17 -7.96
C VAL A 81 -1.85 -0.66 -9.39
N PRO A 82 -1.77 -1.99 -9.65
CA PRO A 82 -2.10 -2.46 -10.98
C PRO A 82 -3.46 -1.83 -11.32
N PRO A 83 -3.65 -1.29 -12.54
CA PRO A 83 -4.95 -0.74 -12.90
C PRO A 83 -6.00 -1.74 -12.46
N ARG A 84 -6.98 -1.29 -11.65
CA ARG A 84 -8.06 -2.15 -11.16
C ARG A 84 -8.51 -2.94 -12.37
N ARG A 85 -8.22 -4.25 -12.39
CA ARG A 85 -8.84 -5.15 -13.37
C ARG A 85 -10.31 -4.84 -13.24
N GLU A 86 -10.94 -4.47 -14.35
CA GLU A 86 -12.39 -4.30 -14.42
C GLU A 86 -13.01 -5.41 -13.58
N SER A 87 -13.95 -5.02 -12.71
CA SER A 87 -14.62 -5.93 -11.78
C SER A 87 -14.85 -7.27 -12.48
N PRO A 88 -14.41 -8.40 -11.89
CA PRO A 88 -14.61 -9.68 -12.55
C PRO A 88 -16.09 -9.79 -12.88
N LYS A 89 -16.43 -9.83 -14.17
CA LYS A 89 -17.78 -10.17 -14.61
C LYS A 89 -17.97 -11.61 -14.15
N VAL A 90 -18.60 -11.76 -12.99
CA VAL A 90 -18.95 -13.08 -12.47
C VAL A 90 -20.02 -13.60 -13.43
N ASP A 91 -19.62 -14.51 -14.30
CA ASP A 91 -20.57 -15.26 -15.11
C ASP A 91 -21.21 -16.31 -14.18
N LEU A 92 -22.32 -15.91 -13.53
CA LEU A 92 -23.07 -16.75 -12.59
C LEU A 92 -23.69 -17.97 -13.29
N HIS A 93 -23.67 -18.00 -14.62
CA HIS A 93 -24.33 -19.04 -15.41
C HIS A 93 -23.63 -20.41 -15.37
N GLY A 94 -22.40 -20.48 -14.83
CA GLY A 94 -21.59 -21.69 -14.84
C GLY A 94 -21.27 -22.33 -13.48
N LEU A 95 -21.69 -21.76 -12.35
CA LEU A 95 -21.14 -22.18 -11.06
C LEU A 95 -22.08 -22.88 -10.08
N TYR A 96 -23.41 -22.74 -10.10
CA TYR A 96 -24.28 -23.47 -9.17
C TYR A 96 -25.70 -23.70 -9.73
N GLU A 97 -26.29 -24.86 -9.40
CA GLU A 97 -27.65 -25.28 -9.76
C GLU A 97 -28.75 -24.63 -8.88
N ASP A 98 -28.37 -23.75 -7.96
CA ASP A 98 -29.26 -23.18 -6.94
C ASP A 98 -29.74 -21.78 -7.35
N SER A 99 -30.90 -21.73 -8.01
CA SER A 99 -31.47 -20.52 -8.61
C SER A 99 -31.79 -19.42 -7.58
N GLU A 100 -32.18 -19.79 -6.36
CA GLU A 100 -32.56 -18.83 -5.32
C GLU A 100 -31.35 -18.00 -4.86
N LEU A 101 -30.20 -18.66 -4.63
CA LEU A 101 -28.96 -17.98 -4.24
C LEU A 101 -28.45 -17.06 -5.35
N ARG A 102 -28.66 -17.45 -6.62
CA ARG A 102 -28.31 -16.61 -7.77
C ARG A 102 -29.13 -15.32 -7.78
N ASP A 103 -30.44 -15.42 -7.61
CA ASP A 103 -31.34 -14.27 -7.59
C ASP A 103 -31.02 -13.33 -6.42
N GLU A 104 -30.67 -13.89 -5.24
CA GLU A 104 -30.21 -13.10 -4.10
C GLU A 104 -28.91 -12.34 -4.39
N ILE A 105 -27.93 -12.99 -5.03
CA ILE A 105 -26.66 -12.36 -5.40
C ILE A 105 -26.88 -11.26 -6.46
N GLU A 106 -27.71 -11.51 -7.47
CA GLU A 106 -28.05 -10.50 -8.48
C GLU A 106 -28.74 -9.28 -7.84
N ALA A 107 -29.68 -9.49 -6.91
CA ALA A 107 -30.33 -8.40 -6.17
C ALA A 107 -29.33 -7.59 -5.30
N LEU A 108 -28.35 -8.24 -4.68
CA LEU A 108 -27.29 -7.56 -3.91
C LEU A 108 -26.38 -6.73 -4.82
N ILE A 109 -26.05 -7.24 -6.00
CA ILE A 109 -25.24 -6.52 -7.00
C ILE A 109 -25.98 -5.27 -7.46
N ASP A 110 -27.26 -5.38 -7.81
CA ASP A 110 -28.07 -4.24 -8.26
C ASP A 110 -28.20 -3.16 -7.18
N ARG A 111 -28.43 -3.58 -5.92
CA ARG A 111 -28.44 -2.67 -4.78
C ARG A 111 -27.11 -1.95 -4.61
N GLN A 112 -25.98 -2.65 -4.78
CA GLN A 112 -24.66 -2.05 -4.67
C GLN A 112 -24.39 -1.04 -5.80
N GLN A 113 -24.85 -1.32 -7.02
CA GLN A 113 -24.76 -0.37 -8.14
C GLN A 113 -25.59 0.89 -7.88
N GLN A 114 -26.80 0.74 -7.32
CA GLN A 114 -27.65 1.86 -6.96
C GLN A 114 -27.00 2.75 -5.88
N LEU A 115 -26.47 2.14 -4.82
CA LEU A 115 -25.73 2.86 -3.78
C LEU A 115 -24.51 3.61 -4.34
N ALA A 116 -23.79 3.01 -5.29
CA ALA A 116 -22.66 3.67 -5.94
C ALA A 116 -23.09 4.92 -6.73
N ARG A 117 -24.24 4.86 -7.42
CA ARG A 117 -24.81 6.03 -8.13
C ARG A 117 -25.20 7.14 -7.16
N GLU A 118 -25.86 6.79 -6.06
CA GLU A 118 -26.24 7.75 -5.01
C GLU A 118 -25.01 8.43 -4.39
N GLN A 119 -23.93 7.67 -4.15
CA GLN A 119 -22.67 8.23 -3.66
C GLN A 119 -22.05 9.22 -4.66
N CYS A 120 -22.10 8.92 -5.96
CA CYS A 120 -21.66 9.86 -7.00
C CYS A 120 -22.50 11.14 -6.99
N GLU A 121 -23.83 11.02 -6.90
CA GLU A 121 -24.73 12.19 -6.85
C GLU A 121 -24.48 13.05 -5.59
N ILE A 122 -24.23 12.44 -4.44
CA ILE A 122 -23.85 13.15 -3.21
C ILE A 122 -22.53 13.91 -3.42
N ALA A 123 -21.52 13.26 -4.01
CA ALA A 123 -20.24 13.88 -4.28
C ALA A 123 -20.37 15.09 -5.23
N GLU A 124 -21.18 14.98 -6.28
CA GLU A 124 -21.48 16.08 -7.21
C GLU A 124 -22.18 17.25 -6.50
N LYS A 125 -23.18 16.97 -5.67
CA LYS A 125 -23.88 18.02 -4.90
C LYS A 125 -22.95 18.72 -3.90
N LEU A 126 -22.05 17.98 -3.25
CA LEU A 126 -21.05 18.56 -2.35
C LEU A 126 -20.05 19.43 -3.11
N ALA A 127 -19.62 19.02 -4.30
CA ALA A 127 -18.75 19.83 -5.15
C ALA A 127 -19.43 21.15 -5.55
N LEU A 128 -20.66 21.08 -6.06
CA LEU A 128 -21.46 22.27 -6.40
C LEU A 128 -21.69 23.18 -5.20
N PHE A 129 -21.94 22.61 -4.02
CA PHE A 129 -22.09 23.38 -2.79
C PHE A 129 -20.79 24.12 -2.42
N GLY A 130 -19.64 23.43 -2.50
CA GLY A 130 -18.33 24.04 -2.27
C GLY A 130 -18.04 25.19 -3.25
N GLU A 131 -18.32 25.00 -4.54
CA GLU A 131 -18.17 26.05 -5.56
C GLU A 131 -19.05 27.28 -5.27
N ARG A 132 -20.29 27.07 -4.81
CA ARG A 132 -21.20 28.16 -4.47
C ARG A 132 -20.75 28.93 -3.22
N ILE A 133 -20.18 28.25 -2.22
CA ILE A 133 -19.58 28.91 -1.05
C ILE A 133 -18.42 29.80 -1.49
N VAL A 134 -17.49 29.26 -2.27
CA VAL A 134 -16.31 30.01 -2.76
C VAL A 134 -16.74 31.23 -3.59
N ALA A 135 -17.79 31.10 -4.41
CA ALA A 135 -18.34 32.21 -5.16
C ALA A 135 -18.94 33.29 -4.25
N GLN A 136 -19.69 32.90 -3.20
CA GLN A 136 -20.26 33.84 -2.24
C GLN A 136 -19.20 34.60 -1.44
N GLU A 137 -18.15 33.91 -0.98
CA GLU A 137 -17.04 34.53 -0.24
C GLU A 137 -16.32 35.59 -1.09
N LYS A 138 -16.09 35.32 -2.39
CA LYS A 138 -15.50 36.30 -3.31
C LYS A 138 -16.35 37.56 -3.47
N THR A 139 -17.65 37.42 -3.67
CA THR A 139 -18.56 38.58 -3.76
C THR A 139 -18.65 39.40 -2.47
N GLN A 140 -18.46 38.79 -1.30
CA GLN A 140 -18.46 39.52 -0.02
C GLN A 140 -17.15 40.27 0.23
N ILE A 141 -16.03 39.80 -0.33
CA ILE A 141 -14.74 40.48 -0.24
C ILE A 141 -14.70 41.69 -1.19
N GLU A 142 -15.27 41.59 -2.38
CA GLU A 142 -15.30 42.69 -3.36
C GLU A 142 -16.30 43.82 -2.99
N ALA A 143 -17.26 43.54 -2.10
CA ALA A 143 -18.25 44.52 -1.63
C ALA A 143 -17.82 45.28 -0.35
N LYS A 144 -16.62 45.03 0.18
CA LYS A 144 -16.00 45.74 1.32
C LYS A 144 -14.87 46.65 0.84
#